data_AF-A0A813G2W5-F1
#
_entry.id   AF-A0A813G2W5-F1
#
_cell.length_a   1.000
_cell.length_b   1.000
_cell.length_c   1.000
_cell.angle_alpha   90.00
_cell.angle_beta   90.00
_cell.angle_gamma   90.00
#
_symmetry.space_group_name_H-M   'P 1'
#
loop_
_entity.id
_entity.type
_entity.pdbx_description
1 polymer ?
#
loop_
_entity_poly.entity_id
_entity_poly.type
_entity_poly.pdbx_seq_one_letter_code
_entity_poly.pdbx_strand_id
1 'polypeptide(L)'
;PFVEFNFTPGVRKLDDYWDNYWDDYDEEDGFGDLWKPKSQRNKDSKDKAKVVKWPNCIKRNTVINGFDVNEALMVDLRPFGAKEGCWNDNCSSTDKFNCDSLDHCANICVQVEGCHWWTWGVEEFAAKCWLRSDRHGRSKRYGFSSGMRNCTPAAANATAETTQPPAVASTTAEASTTPAPQAEASASTTQAPQ
;
A
#
# COMPACT_ATOMS: atom_id res chain seq x y z
N PRO A 1 -29.97 -9.93 39.45
CA PRO A 1 -28.63 -9.32 39.22
C PRO A 1 -28.43 -9.00 37.74
N PHE A 2 -28.92 -7.83 37.34
CA PHE A 2 -28.85 -7.29 35.99
C PHE A 2 -27.77 -6.20 36.02
N VAL A 3 -26.69 -6.37 35.26
CA VAL A 3 -25.63 -5.35 35.13
C VAL A 3 -25.99 -4.42 33.99
N GLU A 4 -26.40 -3.20 34.32
CA GLU A 4 -26.55 -2.08 33.38
C GLU A 4 -25.17 -1.54 33.00
N PHE A 5 -24.85 -1.59 31.71
CA PHE A 5 -23.72 -0.85 31.14
C PHE A 5 -24.20 0.54 30.71
N ASN A 6 -23.77 1.56 31.46
CA ASN A 6 -23.91 2.96 31.09
C ASN A 6 -22.97 3.27 29.90
N PHE A 7 -23.54 3.49 28.71
CA PHE A 7 -22.83 4.05 27.56
C PHE A 7 -22.86 5.57 27.65
N THR A 8 -21.68 6.18 27.83
CA THR A 8 -21.48 7.63 27.78
C THR A 8 -21.48 8.09 26.32
N PRO A 9 -22.34 9.04 25.90
CA PRO A 9 -22.27 9.62 24.56
C PRO A 9 -21.38 10.86 24.63
N GLY A 10 -20.13 10.77 24.17
CA GLY A 10 -19.27 11.94 24.23
C GLY A 10 -17.86 11.74 23.70
N VAL A 11 -17.69 11.51 22.39
CA VAL A 11 -16.51 11.99 21.67
C VAL A 11 -16.94 12.41 20.26
N ARG A 12 -16.68 13.69 19.94
CA ARG A 12 -16.91 14.29 18.63
C ARG A 12 -15.92 13.70 17.62
N LYS A 13 -16.42 13.55 16.39
CA LYS A 13 -15.75 13.03 15.20
C LYS A 13 -14.33 13.56 15.04
N LEU A 14 -13.37 12.63 14.93
CA LEU A 14 -11.99 12.85 14.52
C LEU A 14 -11.76 12.23 13.13
N ASP A 15 -12.79 12.24 12.28
CA ASP A 15 -12.76 11.63 10.95
C ASP A 15 -12.52 12.66 9.83
N ASP A 16 -12.59 13.97 10.11
CA ASP A 16 -12.62 15.00 9.06
C ASP A 16 -11.29 15.77 8.88
N TYR A 17 -10.20 15.38 9.56
CA TYR A 17 -8.99 16.22 9.63
C TYR A 17 -7.91 15.96 8.54
N TRP A 18 -8.22 15.19 7.50
CA TRP A 18 -7.35 15.09 6.29
C TRP A 18 -8.14 15.01 4.97
N ASP A 19 -9.44 15.34 5.01
CA ASP A 19 -10.28 15.47 3.81
C ASP A 19 -10.37 16.95 3.33
N ASN A 20 -9.90 17.92 4.12
CA ASN A 20 -9.89 19.34 3.75
C ASN A 20 -8.66 19.78 2.91
N TYR A 21 -8.21 18.99 1.94
CA TYR A 21 -7.14 19.46 1.04
C TYR A 21 -7.51 19.49 -0.44
N TRP A 22 -8.74 19.11 -0.84
CA TRP A 22 -9.13 19.13 -2.25
C TRP A 22 -10.60 19.48 -2.56
N ASP A 23 -11.40 19.95 -1.59
CA ASP A 23 -12.79 20.41 -1.82
C ASP A 23 -12.98 21.90 -1.47
N ASP A 24 -12.09 22.78 -1.97
CA ASP A 24 -12.26 24.23 -1.88
C ASP A 24 -12.08 24.87 -3.27
N TYR A 25 -12.89 24.38 -4.21
CA TYR A 25 -13.32 25.13 -5.39
C TYR A 25 -14.83 25.36 -5.24
N ASP A 26 -15.19 26.22 -4.28
CA ASP A 26 -16.47 26.94 -4.35
C ASP A 26 -16.18 28.31 -4.95
N GLU A 27 -16.39 28.39 -6.25
CA GLU A 27 -16.71 29.62 -6.96
C GLU A 27 -18.09 30.07 -6.45
N GLU A 28 -18.17 31.24 -5.81
CA GLU A 28 -19.26 32.25 -5.85
C GLU A 28 -19.24 33.13 -4.56
N ASP A 29 -18.64 34.31 -4.73
CA ASP A 29 -19.05 35.64 -4.24
C ASP A 29 -19.50 35.89 -2.79
N GLY A 30 -18.58 36.54 -2.05
CA GLY A 30 -18.86 37.21 -0.77
C GLY A 30 -17.85 38.31 -0.44
N PHE A 31 -18.01 39.46 -1.10
CA PHE A 31 -17.25 40.71 -0.93
C PHE A 31 -17.13 41.13 0.56
N GLY A 32 -15.97 40.92 1.22
CA GLY A 32 -15.85 41.29 2.64
C GLY A 32 -14.49 41.40 3.32
N ASP A 33 -13.38 40.93 2.75
CA ASP A 33 -12.10 40.86 3.49
C ASP A 33 -10.89 41.48 2.74
N LEU A 34 -11.11 42.63 2.10
CA LEU A 34 -10.12 43.32 1.26
C LEU A 34 -9.10 44.21 2.00
N TRP A 35 -8.77 43.98 3.29
CA TRP A 35 -7.72 44.79 3.96
C TRP A 35 -6.83 44.05 4.98
N LYS A 36 -6.62 42.74 4.84
CA LYS A 36 -5.55 42.06 5.60
C LYS A 36 -4.23 42.02 4.81
N PRO A 37 -3.12 42.57 5.34
CA PRO A 37 -1.82 42.56 4.67
C PRO A 37 -1.27 41.13 4.46
N LYS A 38 -0.73 40.88 3.26
CA LYS A 38 -0.34 39.57 2.73
C LYS A 38 0.88 38.91 3.39
N SER A 39 1.57 39.56 4.35
CA SER A 39 2.86 39.06 4.85
C SER A 39 2.79 38.18 6.10
N GLN A 40 1.62 38.02 6.74
CA GLN A 40 1.49 37.31 8.02
C GLN A 40 0.49 36.15 8.02
N ARG A 41 -0.16 35.84 6.88
CA ARG A 41 -1.07 34.70 6.78
C ARG A 41 -0.36 33.35 6.48
N ASN A 42 0.94 33.38 6.18
CA ASN A 42 1.66 32.23 5.61
C ASN A 42 2.68 31.55 6.54
N LYS A 43 2.71 31.86 7.85
CA LYS A 43 3.76 31.31 8.73
C LYS A 43 3.27 30.37 9.82
N ASP A 44 2.02 30.51 10.27
CA ASP A 44 1.56 29.83 11.48
C ASP A 44 0.57 28.68 11.24
N SER A 45 -0.06 28.55 10.07
CA SER A 45 -0.81 27.34 9.67
C SER A 45 0.11 26.22 9.16
N LYS A 46 1.43 26.42 9.27
CA LYS A 46 2.45 25.37 9.20
C LYS A 46 2.45 24.58 10.52
N ASP A 47 1.25 24.24 10.98
CA ASP A 47 1.02 23.28 12.04
C ASP A 47 1.71 22.00 11.60
N LYS A 48 2.79 21.69 12.33
CA LYS A 48 3.59 20.49 12.11
C LYS A 48 2.64 19.30 12.16
N ALA A 49 2.27 18.78 10.99
CA ALA A 49 1.54 17.53 10.86
C ALA A 49 2.29 16.49 11.68
N LYS A 50 1.74 16.17 12.86
CA LYS A 50 2.37 15.24 13.78
C LYS A 50 2.44 13.91 13.04
N VAL A 51 3.64 13.45 12.71
CA VAL A 51 3.84 12.14 12.07
C VAL A 51 3.28 11.10 13.01
N VAL A 52 2.07 10.65 12.72
CA VAL A 52 1.42 9.60 13.50
C VAL A 52 2.20 8.33 13.20
N LYS A 53 2.77 7.72 14.25
CA LYS A 53 3.54 6.49 14.12
C LYS A 53 2.63 5.28 14.16
N TRP A 54 3.13 4.17 13.65
CA TRP A 54 2.52 2.86 13.78
C TRP A 54 2.19 2.51 15.25
N PRO A 55 1.05 1.87 15.56
CA PRO A 55 -0.06 1.49 14.66
C PRO A 55 -1.12 2.60 14.49
N ASN A 56 -0.92 3.77 15.09
CA ASN A 56 -1.93 4.83 15.14
C ASN A 56 -2.16 5.53 13.80
N CYS A 57 -1.25 5.35 12.84
CA CYS A 57 -1.39 5.89 11.48
C CYS A 57 -2.34 5.07 10.59
N ILE A 58 -2.73 3.87 11.04
CA ILE A 58 -3.60 2.98 10.28
C ILE A 58 -5.03 3.55 10.27
N LYS A 59 -5.61 3.65 9.08
CA LYS A 59 -7.01 4.03 8.88
C LYS A 59 -7.88 2.78 8.82
N ARG A 60 -8.58 2.51 9.92
CA ARG A 60 -9.54 1.40 10.01
C ARG A 60 -10.80 1.68 9.19
N ASN A 61 -11.45 0.60 8.77
CA ASN A 61 -12.65 0.59 7.94
C ASN A 61 -12.55 1.45 6.68
N THR A 62 -11.36 1.55 6.09
CA THR A 62 -11.09 2.44 4.95
C THR A 62 -10.34 1.67 3.87
N VAL A 63 -10.85 1.74 2.64
CA VAL A 63 -10.23 1.19 1.43
C VAL A 63 -9.76 2.34 0.57
N ILE A 64 -8.54 2.23 0.06
CA ILE A 64 -8.02 3.14 -0.97
C ILE A 64 -8.18 2.45 -2.32
N ASN A 65 -9.08 2.99 -3.14
CA ASN A 65 -9.38 2.45 -4.46
C ASN A 65 -8.32 2.92 -5.46
N GLY A 66 -7.98 2.05 -6.42
CA GLY A 66 -7.33 2.48 -7.67
C GLY A 66 -8.34 3.15 -8.60
N PHE A 67 -7.87 3.98 -9.53
CA PHE A 67 -8.72 4.72 -10.48
C PHE A 67 -9.35 3.76 -11.49
N ASP A 68 -8.50 3.03 -12.22
CA ASP A 68 -8.89 2.12 -13.29
C ASP A 68 -7.94 0.91 -13.37
N VAL A 69 -8.34 -0.14 -14.09
CA VAL A 69 -7.50 -1.32 -14.38
C VAL A 69 -6.15 -0.98 -15.02
N ASN A 70 -6.04 0.20 -15.64
CA ASN A 70 -4.83 0.68 -16.32
C ASN A 70 -3.89 1.48 -15.41
N GLU A 71 -4.32 1.86 -14.22
CA GLU A 71 -3.53 2.65 -13.24
C GLU A 71 -3.18 1.85 -11.98
N ALA A 72 -3.46 0.55 -11.99
CA ALA A 72 -3.00 -0.34 -10.94
C ALA A 72 -1.45 -0.40 -10.95
N LEU A 73 -0.84 -0.41 -9.77
CA LEU A 73 0.59 -0.57 -9.60
C LEU A 73 0.98 -2.01 -9.94
N MET A 74 1.20 -2.28 -11.22
CA MET A 74 1.58 -3.60 -11.70
C MET A 74 3.09 -3.81 -11.51
N VAL A 75 3.46 -4.59 -10.50
CA VAL A 75 4.85 -4.90 -10.18
C VAL A 75 5.05 -6.41 -9.98
N ASP A 76 6.30 -6.87 -10.03
CA ASP A 76 6.64 -8.25 -9.69
C ASP A 76 6.69 -8.42 -8.17
N LEU A 77 5.70 -9.11 -7.61
CA LEU A 77 5.61 -9.35 -6.17
C LEU A 77 6.20 -10.70 -5.73
N ARG A 78 6.64 -11.53 -6.66
CA ARG A 78 7.27 -12.83 -6.34
C ARG A 78 8.51 -12.70 -5.45
N PRO A 79 9.42 -11.72 -5.65
CA PRO A 79 10.57 -11.54 -4.77
C PRO A 79 10.18 -11.22 -3.32
N PHE A 80 8.99 -10.69 -3.10
CA PHE A 80 8.45 -10.34 -1.78
C PHE A 80 7.60 -11.46 -1.15
N GLY A 81 7.54 -12.63 -1.79
CA GLY A 81 6.84 -13.81 -1.27
C GLY A 81 5.40 -13.97 -1.73
N ALA A 82 4.91 -13.16 -2.67
CA ALA A 82 3.58 -13.34 -3.25
C ALA A 82 3.53 -14.61 -4.11
N LYS A 83 2.59 -15.52 -3.80
CA LYS A 83 2.39 -16.80 -4.49
C LYS A 83 0.98 -16.96 -5.06
N GLU A 84 -0.01 -16.33 -4.45
CA GLU A 84 -1.43 -16.50 -4.74
C GLU A 84 -2.20 -15.21 -4.43
N GLY A 85 -3.45 -15.11 -4.87
CA GLY A 85 -4.29 -13.92 -4.69
C GLY A 85 -3.93 -12.75 -5.62
N CYS A 86 -3.07 -13.02 -6.60
CA CYS A 86 -2.58 -12.04 -7.56
C CYS A 86 -3.62 -11.69 -8.62
N TRP A 87 -3.45 -10.55 -9.28
CA TRP A 87 -4.28 -10.16 -10.41
C TRP A 87 -4.16 -11.18 -11.55
N ASN A 88 -5.29 -11.74 -12.00
CA ASN A 88 -5.36 -12.79 -13.03
C ASN A 88 -4.35 -13.93 -12.81
N ASP A 89 -4.17 -14.35 -11.54
CA ASP A 89 -3.22 -15.39 -11.12
C ASP A 89 -1.75 -15.12 -11.52
N ASN A 90 -1.41 -13.87 -11.85
CA ASN A 90 -0.07 -13.49 -12.28
C ASN A 90 0.62 -12.58 -11.26
N CYS A 91 1.44 -13.17 -10.38
CA CYS A 91 2.19 -12.42 -9.38
C CYS A 91 3.39 -11.62 -9.92
N SER A 92 3.73 -11.76 -11.21
CA SER A 92 4.81 -10.98 -11.84
C SER A 92 4.39 -9.61 -12.34
N SER A 93 3.08 -9.35 -12.40
CA SER A 93 2.51 -8.08 -12.84
C SER A 93 1.20 -7.88 -12.09
N THR A 94 1.30 -7.55 -10.80
CA THR A 94 0.13 -7.38 -9.93
C THR A 94 0.29 -6.25 -8.92
N ASP A 95 -0.84 -5.69 -8.52
CA ASP A 95 -0.99 -4.72 -7.43
C ASP A 95 -1.56 -5.37 -6.16
N LYS A 96 -1.83 -6.68 -6.17
CA LYS A 96 -2.47 -7.38 -5.05
C LYS A 96 -1.95 -8.80 -4.85
N PHE A 97 -2.06 -9.31 -3.64
CA PHE A 97 -1.66 -10.68 -3.29
C PHE A 97 -2.31 -11.11 -1.96
N ASN A 98 -2.40 -12.42 -1.71
CA ASN A 98 -2.82 -12.94 -0.42
C ASN A 98 -1.78 -12.61 0.65
N CYS A 99 -2.24 -12.10 1.78
CA CYS A 99 -1.38 -11.64 2.86
C CYS A 99 -2.14 -11.74 4.19
N ASP A 100 -1.73 -12.66 5.06
CA ASP A 100 -2.42 -12.92 6.33
C ASP A 100 -2.17 -11.87 7.41
N SER A 101 -1.18 -11.00 7.20
CA SER A 101 -0.75 -10.02 8.19
C SER A 101 -0.75 -8.60 7.63
N LEU A 102 -1.46 -7.72 8.33
CA LEU A 102 -1.48 -6.29 8.05
C LEU A 102 -0.07 -5.67 8.13
N ASP A 103 0.76 -6.12 9.07
CA ASP A 103 2.15 -5.68 9.23
C ASP A 103 2.97 -6.03 7.99
N HIS A 104 2.76 -7.22 7.45
CA HIS A 104 3.47 -7.70 6.26
C HIS A 104 3.07 -6.90 5.01
N CYS A 105 1.77 -6.63 4.84
CA CYS A 105 1.27 -5.77 3.75
C CYS A 105 1.91 -4.37 3.79
N ALA A 106 1.94 -3.75 4.98
CA ALA A 106 2.54 -2.44 5.16
C ALA A 106 4.06 -2.45 4.86
N ASN A 107 4.78 -3.48 5.31
CA ASN A 107 6.22 -3.65 5.07
C ASN A 107 6.55 -3.82 3.58
N ILE A 108 5.76 -4.59 2.84
CA ILE A 108 5.97 -4.80 1.39
C ILE A 108 5.81 -3.48 0.64
N CYS A 109 4.84 -2.63 1.00
CA CYS A 109 4.68 -1.33 0.37
C CYS A 109 5.93 -0.43 0.52
N VAL A 110 6.68 -0.54 1.62
CA VAL A 110 7.94 0.20 1.79
C VAL A 110 9.04 -0.32 0.88
N GLN A 111 9.01 -1.61 0.51
CA GLN A 111 10.03 -2.23 -0.33
C GLN A 111 9.72 -2.09 -1.82
N VAL A 112 8.44 -2.08 -2.20
CA VAL A 112 8.00 -1.95 -3.58
C VAL A 112 8.14 -0.51 -4.05
N GLU A 113 8.90 -0.30 -5.12
CA GLU A 113 8.98 1.01 -5.78
C GLU A 113 7.61 1.41 -6.35
N GLY A 114 7.25 2.69 -6.20
CA GLY A 114 5.95 3.19 -6.64
C GLY A 114 4.77 2.86 -5.70
N CYS A 115 4.94 2.07 -4.62
CA CYS A 115 3.88 1.94 -3.62
C CYS A 115 3.86 3.13 -2.66
N HIS A 116 2.79 3.93 -2.71
CA HIS A 116 2.63 5.11 -1.85
C HIS A 116 1.55 4.88 -0.78
N TRP A 117 0.61 3.98 -1.07
CA TRP A 117 -0.47 3.59 -0.18
C TRP A 117 -0.69 2.08 -0.22
N TRP A 118 -1.18 1.54 0.88
CA TRP A 118 -1.55 0.14 1.00
C TRP A 118 -2.94 0.00 1.62
N THR A 119 -3.64 -1.07 1.24
CA THR A 119 -4.88 -1.51 1.88
C THR A 119 -4.75 -2.99 2.21
N TRP A 120 -5.24 -3.39 3.37
CA TRP A 120 -5.30 -4.77 3.82
C TRP A 120 -6.71 -5.10 4.30
N GLY A 121 -7.22 -6.28 3.97
CA GLY A 121 -8.57 -6.69 4.33
C GLY A 121 -8.94 -8.03 3.73
N VAL A 122 -10.12 -8.53 4.09
CA VAL A 122 -10.58 -9.85 3.64
C VAL A 122 -11.46 -9.70 2.39
N GLU A 123 -11.11 -10.43 1.34
CA GLU A 123 -11.87 -10.55 0.09
C GLU A 123 -11.94 -12.04 -0.28
N GLU A 124 -13.12 -12.54 -0.65
CA GLU A 124 -13.31 -13.95 -1.08
C GLU A 124 -12.76 -14.97 -0.05
N PHE A 125 -12.97 -14.70 1.24
CA PHE A 125 -12.51 -15.53 2.37
C PHE A 125 -10.98 -15.59 2.57
N ALA A 126 -10.20 -14.80 1.83
CA ALA A 126 -8.75 -14.66 2.02
C ALA A 126 -8.39 -13.23 2.41
N ALA A 127 -7.39 -13.07 3.29
CA ALA A 127 -6.82 -11.77 3.58
C ALA A 127 -5.92 -11.37 2.40
N LYS A 128 -6.16 -10.18 1.84
CA LYS A 128 -5.41 -9.66 0.70
C LYS A 128 -4.79 -8.31 1.04
N CYS A 129 -3.66 -8.06 0.39
CA CYS A 129 -2.97 -6.78 0.40
C CYS A 129 -3.11 -6.15 -0.98
N TRP A 130 -3.46 -4.86 -1.04
CA TRP A 130 -3.50 -4.06 -2.26
C TRP A 130 -2.50 -2.91 -2.13
N LEU A 131 -1.58 -2.83 -3.08
CA LEU A 131 -0.59 -1.77 -3.21
C LEU A 131 -1.10 -0.73 -4.20
N ARG A 132 -0.89 0.55 -3.90
CA ARG A 132 -1.40 1.68 -4.68
C ARG A 132 -0.31 2.71 -4.92
N SER A 133 -0.22 3.20 -6.15
CA SER A 133 0.64 4.33 -6.50
C SER A 133 0.06 5.67 -6.10
N ASP A 134 -1.27 5.77 -6.05
CA ASP A 134 -2.03 7.01 -5.90
C ASP A 134 -3.27 6.87 -4.99
N ARG A 135 -3.80 8.01 -4.54
CA ARG A 135 -4.98 8.10 -3.64
C ARG A 135 -6.21 8.62 -4.41
N HIS A 136 -6.64 7.85 -5.41
CA HIS A 136 -7.74 8.25 -6.30
C HIS A 136 -9.13 8.22 -5.67
N GLY A 137 -9.34 7.40 -4.65
CA GLY A 137 -10.61 7.37 -3.92
C GLY A 137 -10.48 6.69 -2.57
N ARG A 138 -11.31 7.10 -1.63
CA ARG A 138 -11.47 6.43 -0.33
C ARG A 138 -12.92 6.02 -0.14
N SER A 139 -13.10 4.78 0.28
CA SER A 139 -14.43 4.27 0.62
C SER A 139 -14.39 3.62 1.99
N LYS A 140 -15.45 3.82 2.77
CA LYS A 140 -15.59 3.17 4.07
C LYS A 140 -16.05 1.73 3.85
N ARG A 141 -15.26 0.75 4.30
CA ARG A 141 -15.59 -0.68 4.23
C ARG A 141 -15.12 -1.39 5.49
N TYR A 142 -16.05 -2.01 6.20
CA TYR A 142 -15.76 -2.72 7.45
C TYR A 142 -14.78 -3.88 7.23
N GLY A 143 -13.84 -4.03 8.16
CA GLY A 143 -12.83 -5.09 8.10
C GLY A 143 -11.62 -4.79 7.22
N PHE A 144 -11.58 -3.61 6.59
CA PHE A 144 -10.43 -3.14 5.83
C PHE A 144 -9.63 -2.13 6.63
N SER A 145 -8.32 -2.09 6.40
CA SER A 145 -7.40 -1.13 6.98
C SER A 145 -6.48 -0.61 5.91
N SER A 146 -6.20 0.68 5.89
CA SER A 146 -5.30 1.29 4.92
C SER A 146 -4.30 2.23 5.57
N GLY A 147 -3.21 2.50 4.87
CA GLY A 147 -2.15 3.37 5.34
C GLY A 147 -1.32 3.94 4.20
N MET A 148 -0.52 4.94 4.53
CA MET A 148 0.51 5.49 3.65
C MET A 148 1.78 4.63 3.74
N ARG A 149 2.69 4.76 2.79
CA ARG A 149 3.99 4.05 2.78
C ARG A 149 4.79 4.24 4.07
N ASN A 150 4.72 5.41 4.70
CA ASN A 150 5.42 5.67 5.98
C ASN A 150 4.70 5.09 7.22
N CYS A 151 3.47 4.58 7.05
CA CYS A 151 2.71 3.93 8.10
C CYS A 151 3.07 2.45 8.15
N THR A 152 4.21 2.15 8.76
CA THR A 152 4.75 0.79 8.87
C THR A 152 5.33 0.51 10.24
N PRO A 153 5.38 -0.78 10.63
CA PRO A 153 6.12 -1.23 11.80
C PRO A 153 7.57 -0.71 11.80
N ALA A 154 8.11 -0.41 12.99
CA ALA A 154 9.44 0.18 13.14
C ALA A 154 10.58 -0.65 12.52
N ALA A 155 10.41 -1.98 12.42
CA ALA A 155 11.40 -2.87 11.81
C ALA A 155 11.64 -2.59 10.32
N ALA A 156 10.63 -2.11 9.57
CA ALA A 156 10.78 -1.81 8.15
C ALA A 156 11.35 -0.40 7.87
N ASN A 157 11.16 0.54 8.79
CA ASN A 157 11.69 1.91 8.62
C ASN A 157 13.16 2.04 9.01
N ALA A 158 13.72 1.09 9.75
CA ALA A 158 15.12 1.13 10.19
C ALA A 158 16.13 0.73 9.10
N THR A 159 15.69 0.16 7.98
CA THR A 159 16.56 -0.34 6.90
C THR A 159 16.61 0.55 5.66
N ALA A 160 15.78 1.60 5.58
CA ALA A 160 15.73 2.52 4.43
C ALA A 160 16.65 3.76 4.54
N GLU A 161 17.27 4.02 5.70
CA GLU A 161 18.09 5.22 5.95
C GLU A 161 19.48 4.87 6.50
N THR A 162 20.23 4.00 5.80
CA THR A 162 21.71 3.96 5.77
C THR A 162 22.12 2.81 4.85
N THR A 163 22.38 3.08 3.56
CA THR A 163 23.46 2.47 2.76
C THR A 163 23.50 3.19 1.41
N GLN A 164 24.24 4.31 1.39
CA GLN A 164 24.93 4.74 0.16
C GLN A 164 26.11 3.77 -0.10
N PRO A 165 26.50 3.57 -1.37
CA PRO A 165 27.24 2.40 -1.84
C PRO A 165 28.74 2.51 -1.56
N PRO A 166 29.45 1.39 -1.31
CA PRO A 166 30.86 1.35 -1.64
C PRO A 166 30.99 1.13 -3.15
N ALA A 167 31.40 2.19 -3.85
CA ALA A 167 32.07 2.06 -5.12
C ALA A 167 33.38 1.28 -4.89
N VAL A 168 33.55 0.10 -5.50
CA VAL A 168 34.87 -0.42 -5.90
C VAL A 168 34.74 -1.53 -6.96
N ALA A 169 35.39 -1.22 -8.09
CA ALA A 169 36.25 -2.09 -8.90
C ALA A 169 35.65 -3.27 -9.68
N SER A 170 35.68 -3.10 -11.00
CA SER A 170 35.91 -4.15 -12.00
C SER A 170 36.97 -5.16 -11.57
N THR A 171 36.70 -6.45 -11.73
CA THR A 171 37.73 -7.44 -12.07
C THR A 171 37.14 -8.52 -12.95
N THR A 172 37.74 -8.64 -14.13
CA THR A 172 37.52 -9.62 -15.19
C THR A 172 38.16 -10.97 -14.84
N ALA A 173 37.50 -12.09 -15.20
CA ALA A 173 38.04 -13.35 -15.74
C ALA A 173 37.03 -14.49 -15.46
N GLU A 174 36.30 -15.04 -16.43
CA GLU A 174 36.64 -16.02 -17.49
C GLU A 174 36.70 -17.50 -17.06
N ALA A 175 36.24 -18.35 -18.00
CA ALA A 175 36.31 -19.80 -18.12
C ALA A 175 35.16 -20.62 -17.47
N SER A 176 34.16 -21.06 -18.24
CA SER A 176 34.16 -22.22 -19.17
C SER A 176 34.05 -23.55 -18.45
N THR A 177 32.88 -24.20 -18.54
CA THR A 177 32.75 -25.64 -18.85
C THR A 177 31.33 -25.93 -19.35
N THR A 178 31.22 -26.17 -20.65
CA THR A 178 30.14 -26.93 -21.33
C THR A 178 30.69 -28.34 -21.54
N PRO A 179 29.94 -29.43 -21.31
CA PRO A 179 29.09 -30.07 -22.34
C PRO A 179 27.81 -30.71 -21.72
N ALA A 180 26.81 -31.30 -22.36
CA ALA A 180 26.36 -31.60 -23.72
C ALA A 180 24.93 -32.20 -23.57
N PRO A 181 24.16 -32.42 -24.65
CA PRO A 181 22.73 -32.74 -24.61
C PRO A 181 22.45 -34.25 -24.56
N GLN A 182 21.30 -34.64 -24.02
CA GLN A 182 20.66 -35.91 -24.37
C GLN A 182 19.16 -35.74 -24.60
N ALA A 183 18.78 -36.15 -25.81
CA ALA A 183 17.44 -36.37 -26.31
C ALA A 183 16.91 -37.75 -25.86
N GLU A 184 15.68 -38.04 -26.31
CA GLU A 184 14.96 -39.32 -26.24
C GLU A 184 14.20 -39.55 -24.92
N ALA A 185 12.95 -40.01 -24.86
CA ALA A 185 12.16 -40.74 -25.84
C ALA A 185 10.65 -40.52 -25.64
N SER A 186 9.94 -40.65 -26.76
CA SER A 186 8.51 -40.92 -26.88
C SER A 186 8.04 -42.07 -25.98
N ALA A 187 6.89 -41.91 -25.34
CA ALA A 187 6.03 -43.02 -24.95
C ALA A 187 4.56 -42.64 -25.21
N SER A 188 4.08 -43.16 -26.33
CA SER A 188 2.68 -43.27 -26.68
C SER A 188 2.07 -44.37 -25.80
N THR A 189 1.07 -44.05 -24.98
CA THR A 189 0.22 -45.06 -24.35
C THR A 189 -1.19 -44.91 -24.90
N THR A 190 -1.51 -45.90 -25.73
CA THR A 190 -2.80 -46.22 -26.30
C THR A 190 -3.70 -46.94 -25.27
N GLN A 191 -5.02 -46.85 -25.52
CA GLN A 191 -6.12 -47.76 -25.14
C GLN A 191 -6.79 -47.61 -23.76
N ALA A 192 -8.11 -47.78 -23.58
CA ALA A 192 -9.33 -47.65 -24.40
C ALA A 192 -10.55 -47.84 -23.43
N PRO A 193 -11.77 -48.25 -23.86
CA PRO A 193 -13.03 -47.71 -23.33
C PRO A 193 -13.62 -48.55 -22.17
N GLN A 194 -14.61 -48.00 -21.47
CA GLN A 194 -15.92 -48.62 -21.15
C GLN A 194 -16.90 -47.54 -20.70
#